data_AF-A0A1Q3BP63-F1
#
_entry.id   AF-A0A1Q3BP63-F1
#
_cell.length_a   1.000
_cell.length_b   1.000
_cell.length_c   1.000
_cell.angle_alpha   90.00
_cell.angle_beta   90.00
_cell.angle_gamma   90.00
#
_symmetry.space_group_name_H-M   'P 1'
#
loop_
_entity.id
_entity.type
_entity.pdbx_description
1 polymer ?
#
loop_
_entity_poly.entity_id
_entity_poly.type
_entity_poly.pdbx_seq_one_letter_code
_entity_poly.pdbx_strand_id
1 'polypeptide(L)'
;MGDFNVSRYPSEHSGERPLLSSHMIEFERCIRKCEIEDLRQTGHFFSWSNKRPGGEAVAKKIDRAMANWCWFKEFSNLQAHFPPHGISDHSPCILPFQRSIFPGVRPFKYLNAWASHPSFLGLVKGGMV
;
A
#
# COMPACT_ATOMS: atom_id res chain seq x y z
N MET A 1 6.34 -8.85 6.80
CA MET A 1 6.96 -7.51 6.73
C MET A 1 8.35 -7.61 7.30
N GLY A 2 9.34 -6.93 6.72
CA GLY A 2 10.69 -6.91 7.28
C GLY A 2 11.72 -6.29 6.34
N ASP A 3 12.94 -6.21 6.84
CA ASP A 3 14.16 -5.88 6.08
C ASP A 3 14.72 -7.17 5.45
N PHE A 4 14.73 -7.24 4.13
CA PHE A 4 15.24 -8.38 3.39
C PHE A 4 16.69 -8.20 2.94
N ASN A 5 17.27 -7.01 3.10
CA ASN A 5 18.61 -6.63 2.61
C ASN A 5 18.86 -6.88 1.11
N VAL A 6 17.82 -7.17 0.33
CA VAL A 6 17.87 -7.49 -1.09
C VAL A 6 16.72 -6.80 -1.81
N SER A 7 17.03 -6.11 -2.91
CA SER A 7 16.01 -5.58 -3.82
C SER A 7 15.46 -6.68 -4.72
N ARG A 8 14.17 -6.61 -5.05
CA ARG A 8 13.49 -7.60 -5.90
C ARG A 8 13.82 -7.35 -7.37
N TYR A 9 13.88 -6.08 -7.78
CA TYR A 9 14.16 -5.68 -9.16
C TYR A 9 15.36 -4.73 -9.26
N PRO A 10 16.10 -4.74 -10.39
CA PRO A 10 17.18 -3.80 -10.58
C PRO A 10 16.74 -2.34 -10.45
N SER A 11 15.55 -1.99 -10.94
CA SER A 11 14.97 -0.65 -10.83
C SER A 11 14.72 -0.16 -9.40
N GLU A 12 14.84 -1.03 -8.39
CA GLU A 12 14.68 -0.69 -6.98
C GLU A 12 15.99 -0.19 -6.33
N HIS A 13 16.83 0.46 -7.13
CA HIS A 13 18.13 1.03 -6.77
C HIS A 13 18.32 2.38 -7.48
N SER A 14 18.75 3.43 -6.76
CA SER A 14 18.89 4.78 -7.33
C SER A 14 20.19 5.04 -8.10
N GLY A 15 21.23 4.21 -7.90
CA GLY A 15 22.54 4.36 -8.55
C GLY A 15 22.59 3.88 -10.00
N GLU A 16 23.66 4.22 -10.70
CA GLU A 16 23.87 3.84 -12.10
C GLU A 16 24.06 2.32 -12.27
N ARG A 17 23.26 1.70 -13.15
CA ARG A 17 23.33 0.29 -13.59
C ARG A 17 23.15 -0.75 -12.48
N PRO A 18 21.97 -0.83 -11.84
CA PRO A 18 21.65 -2.03 -11.09
C PRO A 18 21.55 -3.20 -12.07
N LEU A 19 22.43 -4.19 -11.91
CA LEU A 19 22.40 -5.44 -12.65
C LEU A 19 21.58 -6.46 -11.86
N LEU A 20 20.95 -7.38 -12.58
CA LEU A 20 20.31 -8.53 -11.96
C LEU A 20 21.36 -9.39 -11.27
N SER A 21 21.26 -9.56 -9.94
CA SER A 21 22.17 -10.42 -9.17
C SER A 21 21.54 -11.78 -8.86
N SER A 22 22.36 -12.77 -8.52
CA SER A 22 21.90 -14.08 -8.04
C SER A 22 20.96 -13.96 -6.85
N HIS A 23 21.30 -13.12 -5.85
CA HIS A 23 20.43 -12.86 -4.69
C HIS A 23 19.03 -12.35 -5.08
N MET A 24 18.91 -11.49 -6.11
CA MET A 24 17.61 -10.99 -6.57
C MET A 24 16.79 -12.11 -7.21
N ILE A 25 17.44 -12.98 -8.00
CA ILE A 25 16.80 -14.15 -8.62
C ILE A 25 16.30 -15.12 -7.56
N GLU A 26 17.14 -15.41 -6.56
CA GLU A 26 16.77 -16.31 -5.45
C GLU A 26 15.63 -15.72 -4.61
N PHE A 27 15.67 -14.41 -4.36
CA PHE A 27 14.63 -13.72 -3.63
C PHE A 27 13.30 -13.73 -4.39
N GLU A 28 13.30 -13.40 -5.68
CA GLU A 28 12.11 -13.50 -6.55
C GLU A 28 11.55 -14.93 -6.57
N ARG A 29 12.43 -15.93 -6.67
CA ARG A 29 12.02 -17.34 -6.63
C ARG A 29 11.36 -17.70 -5.29
N CYS A 30 11.89 -17.19 -4.18
CA CYS A 30 11.31 -17.37 -2.85
C CYS A 30 9.91 -16.74 -2.76
N ILE A 31 9.78 -15.48 -3.17
CA ILE A 31 8.51 -14.73 -3.21
C ILE A 31 7.46 -15.53 -4.00
N ARG A 32 7.80 -15.97 -5.21
CA ARG A 32 6.91 -16.77 -6.07
C ARG A 32 6.53 -18.11 -5.45
N LYS A 33 7.48 -18.81 -4.82
CA LYS A 33 7.22 -20.09 -4.14
C LYS A 33 6.28 -19.91 -2.94
N CYS A 34 6.36 -18.78 -2.26
CA CYS A 34 5.51 -18.45 -1.13
C CYS A 34 4.15 -17.87 -1.54
N GLU A 35 3.93 -17.60 -2.83
CA GLU A 35 2.71 -16.98 -3.35
C GLU A 35 2.34 -15.67 -2.62
N ILE A 36 3.37 -14.88 -2.32
CA ILE A 36 3.23 -13.56 -1.72
C ILE A 36 3.60 -12.48 -2.73
N GLU A 37 3.02 -11.30 -2.56
CA GLU A 37 3.30 -10.12 -3.38
C GLU A 37 3.42 -8.88 -2.50
N ASP A 38 4.11 -7.86 -3.01
CA ASP A 38 4.22 -6.57 -2.32
C ASP A 38 2.82 -5.97 -2.10
N LEU A 39 2.56 -5.50 -0.88
CA LEU A 39 1.42 -4.62 -0.62
C LEU A 39 1.60 -3.31 -1.40
N ARG A 40 0.48 -2.66 -1.74
CA ARG A 40 0.52 -1.32 -2.33
C ARG A 40 1.29 -0.39 -1.40
N GLN A 41 2.19 0.38 -1.98
CA GLN A 41 3.10 1.27 -1.25
C GLN A 41 2.71 2.73 -1.43
N THR A 42 2.82 3.52 -0.36
CA THR A 42 2.67 4.99 -0.39
C THR A 42 3.86 5.66 0.30
N GLY A 43 4.08 6.94 0.00
CA GLY A 43 5.23 7.69 0.51
C GLY A 43 6.48 7.48 -0.35
N HIS A 44 7.63 7.27 0.28
CA HIS A 44 8.89 7.08 -0.43
C HIS A 44 8.97 5.69 -1.06
N PHE A 45 9.51 5.62 -2.28
CA PHE A 45 9.72 4.36 -2.99
C PHE A 45 10.85 3.51 -2.39
N PHE A 46 11.98 4.16 -2.07
CA PHE A 46 13.10 3.53 -1.40
C PHE A 46 12.91 3.53 0.11
N SER A 47 13.30 2.44 0.76
CA SER A 47 13.21 2.24 2.20
C SER A 47 14.55 2.33 2.92
N TRP A 48 15.66 2.32 2.19
CA TRP A 48 17.00 2.50 2.74
C TRP A 48 17.79 3.54 1.93
N SER A 49 18.66 4.30 2.62
CA SER A 49 19.63 5.20 2.00
C SER A 49 20.96 5.18 2.74
N ASN A 50 22.07 5.24 2.01
CA ASN A 50 23.41 5.35 2.58
C ASN A 50 23.70 6.72 3.25
N LYS A 51 22.74 7.67 3.25
CA LYS A 51 22.82 9.01 3.84
C LYS A 51 23.96 9.90 3.30
N ARG A 52 24.57 9.53 2.19
CA ARG A 52 25.60 10.36 1.55
C ARG A 52 24.95 11.45 0.69
N PRO A 53 25.55 12.65 0.61
CA PRO A 53 25.08 13.70 -0.27
C PRO A 53 25.57 13.51 -1.71
N GLY A 54 24.92 14.20 -2.66
CA GLY A 54 25.39 14.34 -4.03
C GLY A 54 25.43 13.05 -4.85
N GLY A 55 26.42 12.92 -5.74
CA GLY A 55 26.56 11.77 -6.63
C GLY A 55 26.91 10.44 -5.95
N GLU A 56 27.29 10.47 -4.67
CA GLU A 56 27.49 9.27 -3.85
C GLU A 56 26.20 8.77 -3.17
N ALA A 57 25.09 9.50 -3.32
CA ALA A 57 23.82 9.13 -2.72
C ALA A 57 23.27 7.85 -3.35
N VAL A 58 23.07 6.83 -2.53
CA VAL A 58 22.45 5.56 -2.93
C VAL A 58 21.23 5.30 -2.06
N ALA A 59 20.13 4.94 -2.71
CA ALA A 59 18.90 4.50 -2.08
C ALA A 59 18.43 3.18 -2.68
N LYS A 60 17.83 2.32 -1.85
CA LYS A 60 17.37 0.98 -2.21
C LYS A 60 16.00 0.68 -1.60
N LYS A 61 15.22 -0.18 -2.24
CA LYS A 61 14.02 -0.78 -1.64
C LYS A 61 14.35 -2.19 -1.15
N ILE A 62 14.57 -2.33 0.16
CA ILE A 62 14.97 -3.59 0.81
C ILE A 62 14.04 -3.98 1.98
N ASP A 63 13.39 -3.00 2.62
CA ASP A 63 12.25 -3.25 3.49
C ASP A 63 10.95 -3.43 2.71
N ARG A 64 10.15 -4.45 3.05
CA ARG A 64 8.88 -4.77 2.36
C ARG A 64 7.80 -5.22 3.32
N ALA A 65 6.56 -4.87 3.00
CA ALA A 65 5.37 -5.56 3.49
C ALA A 65 4.78 -6.35 2.33
N MET A 66 4.76 -7.67 2.46
CA MET A 66 4.23 -8.60 1.47
C MET A 66 3.09 -9.41 2.06
N ALA A 67 2.18 -9.86 1.21
CA ALA A 67 0.97 -10.56 1.61
C ALA A 67 0.58 -11.61 0.57
N ASN A 68 -0.17 -12.63 0.99
CA ASN A 68 -0.71 -13.65 0.09
C ASN A 68 -2.12 -13.27 -0.40
N TRP A 69 -2.69 -14.11 -1.27
CA TRP A 69 -4.03 -13.90 -1.82
C TRP A 69 -5.14 -13.77 -0.77
N CYS A 70 -5.08 -14.56 0.30
CA CYS A 70 -6.09 -14.50 1.36
C CYS A 70 -6.13 -13.12 2.02
N TRP A 71 -4.95 -12.54 2.27
CA TRP A 71 -4.84 -11.19 2.80
C TRP A 71 -5.36 -10.14 1.83
N PHE A 72 -5.02 -10.22 0.54
CA PHE A 72 -5.53 -9.27 -0.46
C PHE A 72 -7.05 -9.30 -0.58
N LYS A 73 -7.68 -10.46 -0.38
CA LYS A 73 -9.13 -10.61 -0.36
C LYS A 73 -9.77 -9.91 0.85
N GLU A 74 -9.18 -10.03 2.02
CA GLU A 74 -9.73 -9.48 3.27
C GLU A 74 -9.39 -8.00 3.47
N PHE A 75 -8.21 -7.57 3.02
CA PHE A 75 -7.61 -6.27 3.32
C PHE A 75 -7.17 -5.51 2.04
N SER A 76 -8.00 -5.56 1.00
CA SER A 76 -7.70 -4.98 -0.32
C SER A 76 -7.38 -3.47 -0.31
N ASN A 77 -7.83 -2.75 0.71
CA ASN A 77 -7.62 -1.32 0.90
C ASN A 77 -6.36 -0.98 1.73
N LEU A 78 -5.74 -1.96 2.39
CA LEU A 78 -4.54 -1.71 3.20
C LEU A 78 -3.31 -1.48 2.31
N GLN A 79 -2.52 -0.48 2.69
CA GLN A 79 -1.32 -0.06 1.98
C GLN A 79 -0.19 0.12 2.99
N ALA A 80 1.02 -0.26 2.60
CA ALA A 80 2.22 0.01 3.36
C ALA A 80 2.67 1.46 3.12
N HIS A 81 2.85 2.23 4.19
CA HIS A 81 3.32 3.61 4.13
C HIS A 81 4.77 3.71 4.57
N PHE A 82 5.61 4.33 3.74
CA PHE A 82 7.00 4.62 4.03
C PHE A 82 7.19 6.13 4.12
N PRO A 83 7.32 6.70 5.33
CA PRO A 83 7.50 8.14 5.50
C PRO A 83 8.88 8.60 5.01
N PRO A 84 9.13 9.92 4.95
CA PRO A 84 10.46 10.46 4.70
C PRO A 84 11.51 9.88 5.65
N HIS A 85 12.72 9.66 5.13
CA HIS A 85 13.81 9.11 5.93
C HIS A 85 14.14 10.06 7.09
N GLY A 86 14.12 9.53 8.32
CA GLY A 86 14.50 10.25 9.52
C GLY A 86 16.00 10.15 9.81
N ILE A 87 16.35 9.98 11.09
CA ILE A 87 17.74 9.79 11.54
C ILE A 87 18.32 8.42 11.15
N SER A 88 17.46 7.41 10.96
CA SER A 88 17.86 6.08 10.51
C SER A 88 18.15 6.08 9.01
N ASP A 89 19.09 5.22 8.60
CA ASP A 89 19.32 4.87 7.19
C ASP A 89 18.14 4.11 6.58
N HIS A 90 17.30 3.47 7.41
CA HIS A 90 16.00 2.90 7.03
C HIS A 90 14.83 3.86 7.26
N SER A 91 13.80 3.76 6.41
CA SER A 91 12.47 4.31 6.62
C SER A 91 11.53 3.22 7.16
N PRO A 92 10.77 3.49 8.25
CA PRO A 92 9.88 2.49 8.84
C PRO A 92 8.73 2.13 7.90
N CYS A 93 8.40 0.83 7.82
CA CYS A 93 7.21 0.37 7.12
C CYS A 93 5.99 0.44 8.05
N ILE A 94 5.07 1.37 7.79
CA ILE A 94 3.86 1.56 8.58
C ILE A 94 2.68 0.91 7.86
N LEU A 95 2.05 -0.09 8.48
CA LEU A 95 0.82 -0.71 7.97
C LEU A 95 -0.34 -0.34 8.89
N PRO A 96 -1.16 0.66 8.53
CA PRO A 96 -2.27 1.11 9.37
C PRO A 96 -3.38 0.07 9.37
N PHE A 97 -3.36 -0.83 10.33
CA PHE A 97 -4.37 -1.85 10.48
C PHE A 97 -5.55 -1.30 11.30
N GLN A 98 -6.50 -0.68 10.62
CA GLN A 98 -7.78 -0.38 11.24
C GLN A 98 -8.72 -1.54 10.92
N ARG A 99 -8.95 -2.41 11.90
CA ARG A 99 -10.03 -3.39 11.81
C ARG A 99 -11.28 -2.59 11.48
N SER A 100 -11.92 -2.90 10.36
CA SER A 100 -13.28 -2.42 10.09
C SER A 100 -14.14 -3.00 11.20
N ILE A 101 -14.26 -2.28 12.32
CA ILE A 101 -15.44 -2.35 13.15
C ILE A 101 -16.53 -2.02 12.15
N PHE A 102 -17.30 -3.02 11.73
CA PHE A 102 -18.43 -2.83 10.84
C PHE A 102 -19.12 -1.56 11.31
N PRO A 103 -19.07 -0.44 10.55
CA PRO A 103 -19.96 0.64 10.87
C PRO A 103 -21.31 -0.01 10.66
N GLY A 104 -22.05 -0.28 11.75
CA GLY A 104 -23.37 -0.88 11.66
C GLY A 104 -24.17 -0.19 10.55
N VAL A 105 -25.14 -0.89 9.96
CA VAL A 105 -25.94 -0.46 8.80
C VAL A 105 -26.03 1.07 8.76
N ARG A 106 -25.36 1.71 7.77
CA ARG A 106 -25.41 3.17 7.65
C ARG A 106 -26.88 3.55 7.54
N PRO A 107 -27.44 4.30 8.50
CA PRO A 107 -28.84 4.68 8.43
C PRO A 107 -29.04 5.48 7.16
N PHE A 108 -30.12 5.18 6.44
CA PHE A 108 -30.55 6.00 5.32
C PHE A 108 -30.78 7.43 5.82
N LYS A 109 -30.07 8.38 5.22
CA LYS A 109 -30.23 9.81 5.48
C LYS A 109 -30.71 10.48 4.21
N TYR A 110 -31.79 11.24 4.32
CA TYR A 110 -32.24 12.15 3.28
C TYR A 110 -32.52 13.51 3.91
N LEU A 111 -32.51 14.56 3.10
CA LEU A 111 -32.83 15.90 3.58
C LEU A 111 -34.33 16.03 3.76
N ASN A 112 -34.79 16.37 4.96
CA ASN A 112 -36.22 16.58 5.24
C ASN A 112 -36.84 17.64 4.31
N ALA A 113 -36.05 18.61 3.85
CA ALA A 113 -36.49 19.61 2.87
C ALA A 113 -36.98 18.99 1.55
N TRP A 114 -36.49 17.80 1.19
CA TRP A 114 -36.96 17.09 -0.01
C TRP A 114 -38.38 16.57 0.16
N ALA A 115 -38.80 16.18 1.37
CA ALA A 115 -40.19 15.77 1.62
C ALA A 115 -41.18 16.94 1.46
N SER A 116 -40.72 18.17 1.58
CA SER A 116 -41.51 19.38 1.36
C SER A 116 -41.67 19.74 -0.11
N HIS A 117 -40.93 19.10 -1.03
CA HIS A 117 -41.00 19.43 -2.45
C HIS A 117 -42.29 18.88 -3.07
N PRO A 118 -43.06 19.67 -3.86
CA PRO A 118 -44.36 19.24 -4.39
C PRO A 118 -44.32 17.95 -5.22
N SER A 119 -43.21 17.68 -5.91
CA SER A 119 -43.04 16.47 -6.74
C SER A 119 -42.53 15.24 -5.97
N PHE A 120 -42.19 15.37 -4.68
CA PHE A 120 -41.54 14.31 -3.91
C PHE A 120 -42.36 13.02 -3.89
N LEU A 121 -43.65 13.11 -3.55
CA LEU A 121 -44.55 11.94 -3.50
C LEU A 121 -44.72 11.28 -4.86
N GLY A 122 -44.71 12.06 -5.95
CA GLY A 122 -44.81 11.52 -7.32
C GLY A 122 -43.58 10.71 -7.70
N LEU A 123 -42.38 11.22 -7.39
CA LEU A 123 -41.12 10.54 -7.64
C LEU A 123 -40.97 9.26 -6.82
N VAL A 124 -41.33 9.30 -5.53
CA VAL A 124 -41.20 8.13 -4.64
C VAL A 124 -42.16 7.00 -5.06
N LYS A 125 -43.40 7.33 -5.45
CA LYS A 125 -44.37 6.33 -5.92
C LYS A 125 -44.01 5.72 -7.28
N GLY A 126 -43.35 6.49 -8.16
CA GLY A 126 -42.92 6.01 -9.48
C GLY A 126 -41.62 5.18 -9.47
N GLY A 127 -40.83 5.27 -8.40
CA GLY A 127 -39.53 4.59 -8.29
C GLY A 127 -39.52 3.30 -7.46
N MET A 128 -40.66 2.88 -6.88
CA MET A 128 -40.79 1.58 -6.22
C MET A 128 -41.05 0.49 -7.28
N VAL A 129 -40.03 -0.31 -7.58
CA VAL A 129 -40.15 -1.64 -8.20
C VAL A 129 -40.20 -2.69 -7.11
#